data_AF-A0A850P4V8-F1
#
_entry.id   AF-A0A850P4V8-F1
#
_cell.length_a   1.000
_cell.length_b   1.000
_cell.length_c   1.000
_cell.angle_alpha   90.00
_cell.angle_beta   90.00
_cell.angle_gamma   90.00
#
_symmetry.space_group_name_H-M   'P 1'
#
loop_
_entity.id
_entity.type
_entity.pdbx_description
1 polymer ?
#
loop_
_entity_poly.entity_id
_entity_poly.type
_entity_poly.pdbx_seq_one_letter_code
_entity_poly.pdbx_strand_id
1 'polypeptide(L)' 'MSETTSTASAPKQYAMYYTAATGSFAVGYVWNRIKWDGVSTWAPPAGSAIVLDEPDATTGVCAYPIGSSYTAAAS' A
#
# COMPACT_ATOMS: atom_id res chain seq x y z
N MET A 1 6.37 -20.71 -31.92
CA MET A 1 5.64 -19.54 -31.38
C MET A 1 6.30 -19.22 -30.06
N SER A 2 6.99 -18.08 -29.95
CA SER A 2 7.59 -17.67 -28.68
C SER A 2 6.47 -17.12 -27.81
N GLU A 3 6.10 -17.85 -26.77
CA GLU A 3 5.24 -17.32 -25.72
C GLU A 3 6.09 -16.31 -24.94
N THR A 4 5.87 -15.02 -25.18
CA THR A 4 6.36 -13.98 -24.27
C THR A 4 5.62 -14.22 -22.96
N THR A 5 6.24 -14.92 -22.01
CA THR A 5 5.73 -15.01 -20.65
C THR A 5 5.79 -13.59 -20.08
N SER A 6 4.69 -12.85 -20.22
CA SER A 6 4.47 -11.63 -19.47
C SER A 6 4.43 -12.07 -18.01
N THR A 7 5.54 -11.94 -17.29
CA THR A 7 5.61 -12.23 -15.87
C THR A 7 4.77 -11.17 -15.16
N ALA A 8 3.45 -11.34 -15.16
CA ALA A 8 2.57 -10.55 -14.33
C ALA A 8 3.00 -10.81 -12.88
N SER A 9 3.54 -9.78 -12.24
CA SER A 9 3.89 -9.82 -10.82
C SER A 9 2.61 -10.16 -10.04
N ALA A 10 2.69 -11.13 -9.12
CA ALA A 10 1.53 -11.50 -8.32
C ALA A 10 1.06 -10.29 -7.51
N PRO A 11 -0.27 -10.02 -7.42
CA PRO A 11 -0.78 -8.88 -6.72
C PRO A 11 -0.44 -8.96 -5.23
N LYS A 12 0.23 -7.93 -4.72
CA LYS A 12 0.59 -7.77 -3.31
C LYS A 12 -0.38 -6.84 -2.61
N GLN A 13 -0.42 -6.92 -1.28
CA GLN A 13 -1.24 -6.03 -0.47
C GLN A 13 -0.47 -4.77 -0.09
N TYR A 14 -1.12 -3.62 -0.27
CA TYR A 14 -0.58 -2.31 0.07
C TYR A 14 -1.57 -1.56 0.97
N ALA A 15 -1.05 -0.87 1.97
CA ALA A 15 -1.80 0.09 2.78
C ALA A 15 -1.64 1.48 2.17
N MET A 16 -2.75 2.22 2.08
CA MET A 16 -2.77 3.58 1.59
C MET A 16 -3.02 4.55 2.74
N TYR A 17 -2.15 5.54 2.85
CA TYR A 17 -2.13 6.50 3.94
C TYR A 17 -2.08 7.93 3.44
N TYR A 18 -2.56 8.87 4.25
CA TYR A 18 -2.45 10.29 3.93
C TYR A 18 -1.02 10.81 4.12
N THR A 19 -0.49 11.51 3.13
CA THR A 19 0.84 12.15 3.21
C THR A 19 0.80 13.55 3.82
N ALA A 20 -0.39 14.12 3.96
CA ALA A 20 -0.66 15.40 4.60
C ALA A 20 -1.84 15.22 5.56
N ALA A 21 -1.90 16.04 6.62
CA ALA A 21 -3.08 16.05 7.48
C ALA A 21 -4.30 16.50 6.67
N THR A 22 -5.38 15.73 6.75
CA THR A 22 -6.70 16.17 6.35
C THR A 22 -7.40 16.77 7.57
N GLY A 23 -8.44 17.58 7.37
CA GLY A 23 -9.17 18.19 8.50
C GLY A 23 -9.68 17.17 9.55
N SER A 24 -9.80 15.89 9.17
CA SER A 24 -10.26 14.81 10.05
C SER A 24 -9.19 13.78 10.42
N PHE A 25 -8.06 13.72 9.71
CA PHE A 25 -7.06 12.66 9.87
C PHE A 25 -5.63 13.19 9.80
N ALA A 26 -4.76 12.72 10.70
CA ALA A 26 -3.36 13.09 10.72
C ALA A 26 -2.57 12.50 9.52
N VAL A 27 -1.37 13.04 9.30
CA VAL A 27 -0.37 12.42 8.40
C VAL A 27 -0.13 10.98 8.83
N GLY A 28 -0.02 10.08 7.86
CA GLY A 28 0.22 8.66 8.11
C GLY A 28 -1.06 7.84 8.35
N TYR A 29 -2.22 8.46 8.53
CA TYR A 29 -3.45 7.71 8.76
C TYR A 29 -3.80 6.80 7.57
N VAL A 30 -3.93 5.50 7.84
CA VAL A 30 -4.25 4.47 6.85
C VAL A 30 -5.75 4.43 6.65
N TRP A 31 -6.21 4.81 5.46
CA TRP A 31 -7.64 4.93 5.16
C TRP A 31 -8.13 3.89 4.15
N ASN A 32 -7.23 3.18 3.47
CA ASN A 32 -7.59 2.14 2.51
C ASN A 32 -6.49 1.06 2.42
N ARG A 33 -6.84 -0.12 1.90
CA ARG A 33 -5.92 -1.21 1.58
C ARG A 33 -6.28 -1.78 0.21
N ILE A 34 -5.28 -1.94 -0.65
CA ILE A 34 -5.47 -2.34 -2.04
C ILE A 34 -4.61 -3.56 -2.38
N LYS A 35 -4.99 -4.26 -3.45
CA LYS A 35 -4.12 -5.20 -4.13
C LYS A 35 -3.57 -4.56 -5.39
N TRP A 36 -2.25 -4.55 -5.52
CA TRP A 36 -1.57 -3.98 -6.68
C TRP A 36 -0.36 -4.85 -7.04
N ASP A 37 -0.02 -4.92 -8.32
CA ASP A 37 1.09 -5.72 -8.83
C ASP A 37 2.46 -5.05 -8.64
N GLY A 38 2.47 -3.76 -8.28
CA GLY A 38 3.69 -2.96 -8.10
C GLY A 38 4.25 -2.38 -9.40
N VAL A 39 3.63 -2.70 -10.56
CA VAL A 39 4.20 -2.42 -11.88
C VAL A 39 3.21 -1.78 -12.86
N SER A 40 1.92 -2.02 -12.70
CA SER A 40 0.87 -1.40 -13.52
C SER A 40 0.88 0.12 -13.33
N THR A 41 0.66 0.87 -14.40
CA THR A 41 0.48 2.33 -14.38
C THR A 41 -0.81 2.71 -13.67
N TRP A 42 -0.73 2.74 -12.35
CA TRP A 42 -1.75 3.24 -11.45
C TRP A 42 -1.05 4.09 -10.39
N ALA A 43 -1.71 5.16 -9.96
CA ALA A 43 -1.19 6.06 -8.94
C ALA A 43 -2.23 6.23 -7.83
N PRO A 44 -1.78 6.36 -6.56
CA PRO A 44 -2.69 6.68 -5.47
C PRO A 44 -3.32 8.08 -5.68
N PRO A 45 -4.51 8.32 -5.11
CA PRO A 45 -5.12 9.64 -5.11
C PRO A 45 -4.19 10.71 -4.50
N ALA A 46 -4.37 11.96 -4.95
CA ALA A 46 -3.59 13.09 -4.44
C ALA A 46 -3.63 13.19 -2.90
N GLY A 47 -2.50 13.52 -2.29
CA GLY A 47 -2.36 13.58 -0.83
C GLY A 47 -2.32 12.20 -0.16
N SER A 48 -2.18 11.12 -0.93
CA SER A 48 -1.99 9.77 -0.42
C SER A 48 -0.76 9.10 -1.02
N ALA A 49 -0.18 8.19 -0.26
CA ALA A 49 0.86 7.28 -0.70
C ALA A 49 0.50 5.87 -0.28
N ILE A 50 1.21 4.89 -0.84
CA ILE A 50 1.07 3.49 -0.48
C ILE A 50 2.36 2.97 0.17
N VAL A 51 2.21 1.99 1.04
CA VAL A 51 3.32 1.19 1.58
C VAL A 51 2.95 -0.28 1.45
N LEU A 52 3.94 -1.12 1.18
CA LEU A 52 3.74 -2.57 1.15
C LEU A 52 3.28 -3.04 2.53
N ASP A 53 2.20 -3.81 2.58
CA ASP A 53 1.53 -4.26 3.80
C ASP A 53 1.08 -5.72 3.64
N GLU A 54 2.04 -6.58 3.32
CA GLU A 54 1.80 -8.02 3.22
C GLU A 54 1.55 -8.61 4.61
N PRO A 55 0.68 -9.63 4.71
CA PRO A 55 0.51 -10.35 5.97
C PRO A 55 1.84 -10.94 6.39
N ASP A 56 2.18 -10.75 7.66
CA ASP A 56 3.32 -11.42 8.25
C ASP A 56 3.18 -12.94 8.07
N ALA A 57 4.26 -13.60 7.64
CA ALA A 57 4.23 -15.00 7.25
C ALA A 57 3.90 -15.95 8.42
N THR A 58 4.07 -15.47 9.66
CA THR A 58 3.87 -16.27 10.87
C THR A 58 2.47 -16.08 11.45
N THR A 59 1.98 -14.84 11.45
CA THR A 59 0.72 -14.45 12.09
C THR A 59 -0.43 -14.30 11.11
N GLY A 60 -0.14 -14.14 9.81
CA GLY A 60 -1.13 -13.83 8.79
C GLY A 60 -1.74 -12.43 8.91
N VAL A 61 -1.20 -11.58 9.80
CA VAL A 61 -1.72 -10.24 10.09
C VAL A 61 -0.85 -9.20 9.42
N CYS A 62 -1.50 -8.19 8.85
CA CYS A 62 -0.81 -7.08 8.21
C CYS A 62 -0.53 -5.97 9.23
N ALA A 63 0.59 -5.27 9.06
CA ALA A 63 1.05 -4.26 10.01
C ALA A 63 0.18 -3.00 10.03
N TYR A 64 -0.49 -2.70 8.91
CA TYR A 64 -1.19 -1.43 8.70
C TYR A 64 -2.68 -1.63 8.37
N PRO A 65 -3.52 -2.00 9.36
CA PRO A 65 -4.97 -2.04 9.16
C PRO A 65 -5.55 -0.62 8.95
N ILE A 66 -6.73 -0.54 8.35
CA ILE A 66 -7.46 0.74 8.22
C ILE A 66 -7.73 1.30 9.62
N GLY A 67 -7.50 2.60 9.80
CA GLY A 67 -7.58 3.27 11.10
C GLY A 67 -6.25 3.34 11.86
N SER A 68 -5.23 2.59 11.41
CA SER A 68 -3.88 2.69 11.97
C SER A 68 -3.12 3.91 11.41
N SER A 69 -1.88 4.06 11.85
CA SER A 69 -0.98 5.13 11.36
C SER A 69 0.33 4.53 10.89
N TYR A 70 0.71 4.82 9.65
CA TYR A 70 2.03 4.58 9.11
C TYR A 70 2.94 5.77 9.45
N THR A 71 4.02 5.50 10.18
CA THR A 71 5.08 6.50 10.41
C THR A 71 6.23 6.16 9.48
N ALA A 72 6.38 6.93 8.40
CA ALA A 72 7.56 6.80 7.56
C ALA A 72 8.79 7.12 8.42
N ALA A 73 9.76 6.20 8.48
CA ALA A 73 11.03 6.50 9.11
C ALA A 73 11.65 7.72 8.39
N ALA A 74 11.96 8.77 9.13
CA ALA A 74 12.78 9.86 8.60
C ALA A 74 14.11 9.24 8.16
N SER A 75 14.47 9.42 6.89
CA SER A 75 15.75 9.01 6.33
C SER A 75 16.85 9.99 6.68
#